data_AF-A0A7C3I3W3-F1
#
_entry.id   AF-A0A7C3I3W3-F1
#
_cell.length_a   1.000
_cell.length_b   1.000
_cell.length_c   1.000
_cell.angle_alpha   90.00
_cell.angle_beta   90.00
_cell.angle_gamma   90.00
#
_symmetry.space_group_name_H-M   'P 1'
#
loop_
_entity.id
_entity.type
_entity.pdbx_description
1 polymer ?
#
loop_
_entity_poly.entity_id
_entity_poly.type
_entity_poly.pdbx_seq_one_letter_code
_entity_poly.pdbx_strand_id
1 'polypeptide(L)' 'MPMYDYKCLDCGKESVLVVTLKQHERGEVQCPACGSKKLQQLFSPFIAHTTKKS' A
#
# COMPACT_ATOMS: atom_id res chain seq x y z
N MET A 1 -4.75 -0.62 -12.87
CA MET A 1 -3.69 -1.17 -11.99
C MET A 1 -4.05 -0.83 -10.56
N PRO A 2 -4.08 -1.80 -9.63
CA PRO A 2 -4.35 -1.50 -8.23
C PRO A 2 -3.21 -0.65 -7.65
N MET A 3 -3.56 0.50 -7.09
CA MET A 3 -2.65 1.31 -6.29
C MET A 3 -2.83 0.88 -4.84
N TYR A 4 -1.74 0.56 -4.18
CA TYR A 4 -1.76 0.14 -2.79
C TYR A 4 -0.98 1.16 -1.97
N ASP A 5 -1.57 1.62 -0.87
CA ASP A 5 -0.85 2.43 0.08
C ASP A 5 0.11 1.56 0.88
N TYR A 6 1.37 1.98 0.99
CA TYR A 6 2.37 1.34 1.83
C TYR A 6 2.99 2.36 2.77
N LYS A 7 3.23 1.94 4.00
CA LYS A 7 3.98 2.70 5.01
C LYS A 7 5.25 1.98 5.39
N CYS A 8 6.35 2.70 5.26
CA CYS A 8 7.65 2.27 5.70
C CYS A 8 7.68 2.21 7.23
N LEU A 9 7.97 1.03 7.81
CA LEU A 9 8.06 0.90 9.26
C LEU A 9 9.35 1.48 9.84
N ASP A 10 10.44 1.53 9.06
CA ASP A 10 11.72 2.08 9.52
C ASP A 10 11.74 3.62 9.50
N CYS A 11 11.10 4.22 8.49
CA CYS A 11 11.17 5.64 8.23
C CYS A 11 9.84 6.38 8.46
N GLY A 12 8.75 5.64 8.73
CA GLY A 12 7.42 6.18 9.00
C GLY A 12 6.73 6.85 7.80
N LYS A 13 7.41 6.94 6.65
CA LYS A 13 6.88 7.59 5.45
C LYS A 13 5.82 6.73 4.76
N GLU A 14 4.75 7.38 4.37
CA GLU A 14 3.65 6.81 3.61
C GLU A 14 3.92 7.04 2.12
N SER A 15 3.78 5.99 1.33
CA SER A 15 4.03 6.00 -0.11
C SER A 15 3.00 5.12 -0.80
N VAL A 16 2.27 5.73 -1.74
CA VAL A 16 1.38 4.99 -2.64
C VAL A 16 2.25 4.27 -3.66
N LEU A 17 2.27 2.94 -3.64
CA LEU A 17 3.02 2.14 -4.59
C LEU A 17 2.05 1.41 -5.52
N VAL A 18 2.29 1.56 -6.82
CA VAL A 18 1.59 0.78 -7.84
C VAL A 18 2.32 -0.55 -7.95
N VAL A 19 1.88 -1.53 -7.18
CA VAL A 19 2.52 -2.84 -7.12
C VAL A 19 1.73 -3.80 -8.00
N THR A 20 2.40 -4.36 -9.00
CA THR A 20 1.83 -5.47 -9.76
C THR A 20 1.80 -6.72 -8.87
N LEU A 21 0.79 -7.58 -9.03
CA LEU A 21 0.65 -8.84 -8.28
C LEU A 21 1.96 -9.64 -8.20
N LYS A 22 2.77 -9.64 -9.27
CA LYS A 22 4.09 -10.27 -9.30
C LYS A 22 5.10 -9.67 -8.31
N GLN A 23 5.16 -8.35 -8.16
CA GLN A 23 6.03 -7.71 -7.16
C GLN A 23 5.53 -7.96 -5.74
N HIS A 24 4.20 -8.05 -5.55
CA HIS A 24 3.63 -8.42 -4.26
C HIS A 24 3.97 -9.87 -3.87
N GLU A 25 3.82 -10.81 -4.80
CA GLU A 25 4.21 -12.23 -4.59
C GLU A 25 5.70 -12.40 -4.36
N ARG A 26 6.55 -11.64 -5.06
CA ARG A 26 8.00 -11.73 -4.89
C ARG A 26 8.53 -11.03 -3.64
N GLY A 27 7.74 -10.18 -2.98
CA GLY A 27 8.18 -9.44 -1.79
C GLY A 27 9.35 -8.48 -2.05
N GLU A 28 9.54 -8.04 -3.29
CA GLU A 28 10.66 -7.18 -3.71
C GLU A 28 10.37 -5.68 -3.52
N VAL A 29 9.32 -5.33 -2.78
CA VAL A 29 8.95 -3.93 -2.57
C VAL A 29 9.91 -3.31 -1.54
N GLN A 30 10.65 -2.29 -1.98
CA GLN A 30 11.60 -1.55 -1.15
C GLN A 30 11.16 -0.10 -1.01
N CYS A 31 11.38 0.48 0.16
CA CYS A 31 11.03 1.86 0.41
C CYS A 31 11.96 2.78 -0.39
N PRO A 32 11.45 3.68 -1.25
CA PRO A 32 12.29 4.58 -2.04
C PRO A 32 13.01 5.63 -1.18
N ALA A 33 12.60 5.84 0.07
CA ALA A 33 13.20 6.84 0.96
C ALA A 33 14.38 6.33 1.79
N CYS A 34 14.38 5.05 2.17
CA CYS A 34 15.41 4.48 3.06
C CYS A 34 15.99 3.14 2.58
N GLY A 35 15.44 2.55 1.51
CA GLY A 35 15.85 1.23 1.01
C GLY A 35 15.41 0.05 1.86
N SER A 36 14.62 0.26 2.93
CA SER A 36 14.13 -0.84 3.76
C SER A 36 13.11 -1.69 3.00
N LYS A 37 13.16 -3.01 3.23
CA LYS A 37 12.17 -3.99 2.73
C LYS A 37 10.94 -4.09 3.65
N LYS A 38 10.94 -3.38 4.79
CA LYS A 38 9.82 -3.37 5.75
C LYS A 38 8.79 -2.29 5.39
N LEU A 39 7.99 -2.59 4.38
CA LEU A 39 6.81 -1.82 4.02
C LEU A 39 5.56 -2.57 4.48
N GLN A 40 4.68 -1.87 5.18
CA GLN A 40 3.40 -2.40 5.62
C GLN A 40 2.30 -1.80 4.74
N GLN A 41 1.43 -2.65 4.18
CA GLN A 41 0.32 -2.18 3.36
C GLN A 41 -0.71 -1.46 4.24
N LEU A 42 -0.98 -0.19 3.93
CA LEU A 42 -2.14 0.53 4.45
C LEU A 42 -3.34 0.16 3.58
N PHE A 43 -4.22 -0.67 4.12
CA PHE A 43 -5.56 -0.78 3.58
C PHE A 43 -6.36 0.40 4.11
N SER A 44 -6.50 1.45 3.30
CA SER A 44 -7.52 2.44 3.59
C SER A 44 -8.88 1.74 3.55
N PRO A 45 -9.69 1.79 4.62
CA PRO A 45 -11.01 1.17 4.60
C PRO A 45 -11.83 1.88 3.53
N PHE A 46 -12.09 1.18 2.42
CA PHE A 46 -13.05 1.70 1.46
C PHE A 46 -14.43 1.65 2.13
N ILE A 47 -14.92 2.81 2.55
CA ILE A 47 -16.29 2.93 3.02
C ILE A 47 -17.15 2.95 1.76
N ALA A 48 -17.76 1.82 1.43
CA ALA A 48 -18.81 1.77 0.42
C ALA A 48 -19.99 2.59 0.96
N HIS A 49 -20.05 3.87 0.57
CA HIS A 49 -21.22 4.71 0.79
C HIS A 49 -22.38 4.15 -0.03
N THR A 50 -23.06 3.14 0.49
CA THR A 50 -24.35 2.73 -0.04
C THR A 50 -25.33 3.80 0.45
N THR A 51 -25.67 4.74 -0.43
CA THR A 51 -26.85 5.58 -0.19
C THR A 51 -28.03 4.63 -0.08
N LYS A 52 -28.49 4.39 1.14
CA LYS A 52 -29.71 3.64 1.43
C LYS A 52 -30.84 4.26 0.62
N LYS A 53 -31.20 3.62 -0.50
CA LYS A 53 -32.38 3.99 -1.28
C LYS A 53 -33.58 3.50 -0.47
N SER A 54 -34.31 4.43 0.13
CA SER A 54 -35.54 4.18 0.88
C SER A 54 -36.65 3.65 -0.01
#